data_AF-A0A2V9PZR4-F1
#
_entry.id   AF-A0A2V9PZR4-F1
#
_cell.length_a   1.000
_cell.length_b   1.000
_cell.length_c   1.000
_cell.angle_alpha   90.00
_cell.angle_beta   90.00
_cell.angle_gamma   90.00
#
_symmetry.space_group_name_H-M   'P 1'
#
loop_
_entity.id
_entity.type
_entity.pdbx_description
1 polymer ?
#
loop_
_entity_poly.entity_id
_entity_poly.type
_entity_poly.pdbx_seq_one_letter_code
_entity_poly.pdbx_strand_id
1 'polypeptide(L)'
;EYREKRETARTQEFVLRWSSDGGNSFREIVRQQWNFSPPNTVCEIEEYQVELSNVTALELVIVPDISRGTTRASLKSLRVS
;
A
#
# COMPACT_ATOMS: atom_id res chain seq x y z
N GLU A 1 11.96 20.45 5.08
CA GLU A 1 10.53 20.77 5.32
C GLU A 1 9.67 19.76 4.58
N TYR A 2 9.13 18.76 5.27
CA TYR A 2 8.17 17.82 4.67
C TYR A 2 6.81 18.52 4.68
N ARG A 3 6.32 18.87 3.49
CA ARG A 3 5.04 19.53 3.31
C ARG A 3 3.94 18.51 3.56
N GLU A 4 3.47 18.37 4.80
CA GLU A 4 2.12 17.86 5.07
C GLU A 4 1.13 18.83 4.44
N LYS A 5 0.95 18.73 3.11
CA LYS A 5 -0.23 19.29 2.46
C LYS A 5 -1.40 18.62 3.15
N ARG A 6 -2.26 19.42 3.81
CA ARG A 6 -3.53 18.98 4.38
C ARG A 6 -4.15 17.92 3.48
N GLU A 7 -4.09 16.67 3.90
CA GLU A 7 -4.56 15.59 3.07
C GLU A 7 -6.06 15.77 2.88
N THR A 8 -6.54 15.71 1.64
CA THR A 8 -7.97 15.74 1.37
C THR A 8 -8.57 14.39 1.71
N ALA A 9 -9.87 14.37 2.01
CA ALA A 9 -10.58 13.11 2.13
C ALA A 9 -10.40 12.30 0.85
N ARG A 10 -9.99 11.04 0.98
CA ARG A 10 -9.68 10.15 -0.14
C ARG A 10 -9.87 8.69 0.27
N THR A 11 -10.15 7.85 -0.70
CA THR A 11 -10.11 6.40 -0.54
C THR A 11 -8.84 5.89 -1.20
N GLN A 12 -7.85 5.51 -0.39
CA GLN A 12 -6.61 4.92 -0.86
C GLN A 12 -6.77 3.42 -1.01
N GLU A 13 -6.10 2.82 -1.99
CA GLU A 13 -5.93 1.37 -2.07
C GLU A 13 -4.45 1.02 -2.09
N PHE A 14 -4.06 -0.06 -1.41
CA PHE A 14 -2.81 -0.75 -1.72
C PHE A 14 -3.03 -2.23 -1.99
N VAL A 15 -2.13 -2.80 -2.79
CA VAL A 15 -2.05 -4.23 -3.04
C VAL A 15 -0.63 -4.67 -2.75
N LEU A 16 -0.49 -5.67 -1.88
CA LEU A 16 0.75 -6.39 -1.68
C LEU A 16 0.62 -7.75 -2.36
N ARG A 17 1.56 -8.06 -3.25
CA ARG A 17 1.59 -9.33 -3.97
C ARG A 17 2.98 -9.94 -3.95
N TRP A 18 3.05 -11.24 -4.09
CA TRP A 18 4.29 -12.01 -4.02
C TRP A 18 4.45 -12.94 -5.20
N SER A 19 5.69 -13.30 -5.48
CA SER A 19 6.06 -14.25 -6.54
C SER A 19 6.90 -15.38 -5.95
N SER A 20 6.63 -16.62 -6.39
CA SER A 20 7.49 -17.78 -6.16
C SER A 20 8.45 -18.10 -7.31
N ASP A 21 8.30 -17.42 -8.45
CA ASP A 21 8.89 -17.83 -9.73
C ASP A 21 9.82 -16.78 -10.35
N GLY A 22 10.44 -15.93 -9.54
CA GLY A 22 11.36 -14.89 -10.00
C GLY A 22 10.68 -13.64 -10.58
N GLY A 23 9.39 -13.45 -10.30
CA GLY A 23 8.60 -12.29 -10.74
C GLY A 23 7.87 -12.52 -12.06
N ASN A 24 7.77 -13.76 -12.53
CA ASN A 24 7.04 -14.09 -13.75
C ASN A 24 5.52 -14.09 -13.51
N SER A 25 5.08 -14.51 -12.32
CA SER A 25 3.70 -14.44 -11.88
C SER A 25 3.58 -13.95 -10.45
N PHE A 26 2.52 -13.20 -10.18
CA PHE A 26 2.24 -12.65 -8.85
C PHE A 26 0.90 -13.13 -8.32
N ARG A 27 0.88 -13.48 -7.04
CA ARG A 27 -0.32 -13.80 -6.27
C ARG A 27 -0.55 -12.71 -5.23
N GLU A 28 -1.78 -12.23 -5.11
CA GLU A 28 -2.13 -11.24 -4.09
C GLU A 28 -1.98 -11.84 -2.69
N ILE A 29 -1.33 -11.10 -1.81
CA ILE A 29 -1.27 -11.36 -0.37
C ILE A 29 -2.47 -10.66 0.27
N VAL A 30 -2.58 -9.36 0.02
CA VAL A 30 -3.64 -8.52 0.57
C VAL A 30 -3.93 -7.34 -0.38
N ARG A 31 -5.19 -6.96 -0.41
CA ARG A 31 -5.69 -5.72 -1.02
C ARG A 31 -6.51 -5.00 0.03
N GLN A 32 -6.13 -3.77 0.33
CA GLN A 32 -6.84 -2.94 1.30
C GLN A 32 -7.26 -1.63 0.71
N GLN A 33 -8.42 -1.17 1.14
CA GLN A 33 -8.93 0.16 0.85
C GLN A 33 -9.27 0.87 2.14
N TRP A 34 -8.73 2.09 2.30
CA TRP A 34 -8.96 2.90 3.49
C TRP A 34 -9.38 4.32 3.16
N ASN A 35 -10.30 4.84 3.97
CA ASN A 35 -10.80 6.20 3.88
C ASN A 35 -10.02 7.11 4.83
N PHE A 36 -9.08 7.88 4.27
CA PHE A 36 -8.51 9.01 4.97
C PHE A 36 -9.51 10.16 4.93
N SER A 37 -9.87 10.71 6.08
CA SER A 37 -10.81 11.81 6.23
C SER A 37 -10.31 12.76 7.32
N PRO A 38 -9.29 13.59 7.02
CA PRO A 38 -8.76 14.53 8.00
C PRO A 38 -9.82 15.54 8.45
N PRO A 39 -9.81 15.96 9.73
CA PRO A 39 -8.81 15.63 10.74
C PRO A 39 -9.01 14.27 11.42
N ASN A 40 -10.10 13.56 11.12
CA ASN A 40 -10.57 12.42 11.91
C ASN A 40 -9.73 11.16 11.68
N THR A 41 -9.43 10.83 10.42
CA THR A 41 -8.63 9.64 10.06
C THR A 41 -7.46 10.05 9.16
N VAL A 42 -6.27 10.13 9.77
CA VAL A 42 -5.02 10.56 9.12
C VAL A 42 -3.96 9.44 9.07
N CYS A 43 -4.17 8.36 9.81
CA CYS A 43 -3.27 7.23 9.86
C CYS A 43 -4.06 5.91 9.87
N GLU A 44 -3.38 4.88 9.39
CA GLU A 44 -3.81 3.50 9.44
C GLU A 44 -2.57 2.65 9.70
N ILE A 45 -2.71 1.64 10.56
CA ILE A 45 -1.65 0.71 10.91
C ILE A 45 -2.30 -0.68 10.93
N GLU A 46 -1.70 -1.61 10.21
CA GLU A 46 -2.21 -2.98 10.09
C GLU A 46 -1.07 -3.98 10.19
N GLU A 47 -1.39 -5.18 10.64
CA GLU A 47 -0.46 -6.30 10.73
C GLU A 47 -1.10 -7.54 10.12
N TYR A 48 -0.37 -8.19 9.22
CA TYR A 48 -0.82 -9.37 8.48
C TYR A 48 0.13 -10.54 8.74
N GLN A 49 -0.44 -11.66 9.18
CA GLN A 49 0.28 -12.92 9.31
C GLN A 49 0.02 -13.76 8.07
N VAL A 50 1.07 -14.14 7.35
CA VAL A 50 0.97 -14.81 6.05
C VAL A 50 1.97 -15.95 5.95
N GLU A 51 1.54 -17.08 5.42
CA GLU A 51 2.39 -18.25 5.18
C GLU A 51 2.74 -18.31 3.70
N LEU A 52 3.93 -17.79 3.34
CA LEU A 52 4.40 -17.74 1.96
C LEU A 52 5.64 -18.61 1.80
N SER A 53 5.62 -19.51 0.81
CA SER A 53 6.74 -20.42 0.53
C SER A 53 7.48 -19.98 -0.72
N ASN A 54 8.83 -20.06 -0.69
CA ASN A 54 9.70 -19.73 -1.82
C ASN A 54 9.51 -18.30 -2.35
N VAL A 55 9.37 -17.32 -1.45
CA VAL A 55 9.23 -15.92 -1.87
C VAL A 55 10.50 -15.46 -2.58
N THR A 56 10.34 -15.06 -3.85
CA THR A 56 11.42 -14.55 -4.71
C THR A 56 11.27 -13.06 -4.99
N ALA A 57 10.04 -12.55 -4.95
CA ALA A 57 9.74 -11.14 -5.16
C ALA A 57 8.52 -10.72 -4.34
N LEU A 58 8.55 -9.48 -3.88
CA LEU A 58 7.41 -8.75 -3.31
C LEU A 58 7.15 -7.51 -4.16
N GLU A 59 5.88 -7.21 -4.39
CA GLU A 59 5.47 -5.99 -5.07
C GLU A 59 4.37 -5.28 -4.30
N LEU A 60 4.57 -3.98 -4.09
CA LEU A 60 3.62 -3.08 -3.46
C LEU A 60 3.11 -2.08 -4.49
N VAL A 61 1.82 -2.14 -4.78
CA VAL A 61 1.12 -1.17 -5.64
C VAL A 61 0.26 -0.28 -4.77
N ILE A 62 0.45 1.03 -4.85
CA ILE A 62 -0.37 2.01 -4.13
C ILE A 62 -1.14 2.84 -5.14
N VAL A 63 -2.47 2.81 -5.04
CA VAL A 63 -3.38 3.75 -5.71
C VAL A 63 -3.71 4.85 -4.68
N PRO A 64 -3.12 6.05 -4.80
CA PRO A 64 -3.22 7.05 -3.75
C PRO A 64 -4.65 7.55 -3.52
N ASP A 65 -5.48 7.48 -4.56
CA ASP A 65 -6.91 7.73 -4.53
C ASP A 65 -7.60 6.96 -5.67
N ILE A 66 -8.52 6.05 -5.33
CA ILE A 66 -9.25 5.24 -6.32
C ILE A 66 -10.19 6.09 -7.18
N SER A 67 -10.53 7.31 -6.76
CA SER A 67 -11.28 8.28 -7.56
C SER A 67 -10.46 8.87 -8.72
N ARG A 68 -9.17 8.51 -8.82
CA ARG A 68 -8.24 8.90 -9.89
C ARG A 68 -7.98 10.41 -10.01
N GLY A 69 -8.10 11.13 -8.89
CA GLY A 69 -7.66 12.53 -8.78
C GLY A 69 -6.15 12.69 -8.89
N THR A 70 -5.66 13.93 -8.95
CA THR A 70 -4.21 14.23 -8.95
C THR A 70 -3.62 14.12 -7.55
N THR A 71 -3.57 12.89 -7.02
CA THR A 71 -3.00 12.56 -5.71
C THR A 71 -1.67 11.80 -5.89
N ARG A 72 -0.83 11.81 -4.86
CA ARG A 72 0.47 11.13 -4.88
C ARG A 72 0.62 10.30 -3.60
N ALA A 73 1.21 9.13 -3.72
CA ALA A 73 1.68 8.35 -2.59
C ALA A 73 3.21 8.43 -2.50
N SER A 74 3.73 8.30 -1.29
CA SER A 74 5.17 8.21 -1.03
C SER A 74 5.43 7.06 -0.06
N LEU A 75 6.45 6.26 -0.35
CA LEU A 75 6.89 5.18 0.51
C LEU A 75 8.14 5.62 1.27
N LYS A 76 8.04 5.69 2.60
CA LYS A 76 9.19 6.08 3.45
C LYS A 76 10.20 4.95 3.62
N SER A 77 9.72 3.72 3.77
CA SER A 77 10.57 2.54 3.93
C SER A 77 9.82 1.26 3.59
N LEU A 78 10.51 0.33 2.95
CA LEU A 78 10.12 -1.08 2.84
C LEU A 78 11.30 -1.92 3.32
N ARG A 79 11.06 -2.87 4.22
CA ARG A 79 12.10 -3.71 4.81
C ARG A 79 11.67 -5.16 4.72
N VAL A 80 12.63 -6.03 4.42
CA VAL A 80 12.49 -7.49 4.39
C VAL A 80 13.67 -8.04 5.20
N SER A 81 13.42 -9.05 6.03
CA SER A 81 14.41 -9.67 6.92
C SER A 81 14.45 -11.17 6.74
#